data_AF-A0A956XNR5-F1
#
_entry.id   AF-A0A956XNR5-F1
#
_cell.length_a   1.000
_cell.length_b   1.000
_cell.length_c   1.000
_cell.angle_alpha   90.00
_cell.angle_beta   90.00
_cell.angle_gamma   90.00
#
_symmetry.space_group_name_H-M   'P 1'
#
loop_
_entity.id
_entity.type
_entity.pdbx_description
1 polymer ?
#
loop_
_entity_poly.entity_id
_entity_poly.type
_entity_poly.pdbx_seq_one_letter_code
_entity_poly.pdbx_strand_id
1 'polypeptide(L)'
;MVQARDSKRNELHDLGYKIFLDRYAQKDMSRESLAVGDTVIVVTNSATGQREIGTIKEMLLPTITIELNDGEVVTRDIEHVDKPIETEPEQMMDRVAAGIAEIEKNQKLRKTWSNNFRWLLDEWKFVPGGRILTAAGTDQDLTYYNCYVIPSPNDSREGIMATLTQMTEIMSRGGGVGINLSTLRPRHAYVKGVN
;
A
#
# COMPACT_ATOMS: atom_id res chain seq x y z
N MET A 1 26.08 -20.56 -24.59
CA MET A 1 24.68 -20.10 -24.61
C MET A 1 24.08 -20.58 -23.31
N VAL A 2 24.04 -19.71 -22.29
CA VAL A 2 23.49 -20.06 -20.98
C VAL A 2 21.98 -20.14 -21.17
N GLN A 3 21.43 -21.35 -21.10
CA GLN A 3 19.98 -21.54 -21.08
C GLN A 3 19.45 -20.74 -19.90
N ALA A 4 18.64 -19.71 -20.17
CA ALA A 4 17.87 -19.05 -19.14
C ALA A 4 17.05 -20.13 -18.42
N ARG A 5 17.20 -20.23 -17.10
CA ARG A 5 16.28 -21.02 -16.28
C ARG A 5 14.87 -20.50 -16.58
N ASP A 6 13.94 -21.43 -16.72
CA ASP A 6 12.51 -21.17 -16.90
C ASP A 6 12.01 -20.44 -15.62
N SER A 7 12.18 -19.13 -15.55
CA SER A 7 11.69 -18.32 -14.42
C SER A 7 10.18 -18.35 -14.48
N LYS A 8 9.53 -18.53 -13.32
CA LYS A 8 8.06 -18.41 -13.27
C LYS A 8 7.68 -17.01 -13.77
N ARG A 9 6.55 -16.92 -14.47
CA ARG A 9 6.00 -15.63 -14.93
C ARG A 9 5.86 -14.70 -13.70
N ASN A 10 6.19 -13.42 -13.87
CA ASN A 10 6.16 -12.39 -12.81
C ASN A 10 6.98 -12.67 -11.54
N GLU A 11 7.92 -13.62 -11.56
CA GLU A 11 8.72 -13.98 -10.39
C GLU A 11 9.47 -12.76 -9.82
N LEU A 12 9.33 -12.57 -8.50
CA LEU A 12 10.03 -11.55 -7.73
C LEU A 12 11.18 -12.20 -6.98
N HIS A 13 12.31 -11.51 -6.90
CA HIS A 13 13.35 -11.85 -5.93
C HIS A 13 12.82 -11.69 -4.49
N ASP A 14 13.43 -12.36 -3.50
CA ASP A 14 12.97 -12.40 -2.10
C ASP A 14 12.58 -11.03 -1.52
N LEU A 15 13.43 -10.01 -1.70
CA LEU A 15 13.12 -8.65 -1.26
C LEU A 15 11.90 -8.06 -1.98
N GLY A 16 11.77 -8.31 -3.29
CA GLY A 16 10.61 -7.88 -4.07
C GLY A 16 9.34 -8.57 -3.59
N TYR A 17 9.41 -9.88 -3.32
CA TYR A 17 8.30 -10.65 -2.77
C TYR A 17 7.87 -10.13 -1.39
N LYS A 18 8.85 -9.80 -0.52
CA LYS A 18 8.58 -9.14 0.76
C LYS A 18 7.89 -7.79 0.61
N ILE A 19 8.38 -6.94 -0.29
CA ILE A 19 7.76 -5.64 -0.57
C ILE A 19 6.33 -5.82 -1.11
N PHE A 20 6.12 -6.80 -2.00
CA PHE A 20 4.82 -7.13 -2.54
C PHE A 20 3.81 -7.48 -1.45
N LEU A 21 4.13 -8.47 -0.61
CA LEU A 21 3.26 -8.87 0.49
C LEU A 21 3.03 -7.71 1.47
N ASP A 22 4.07 -6.94 1.80
CA ASP A 22 3.95 -5.87 2.80
C ASP A 22 3.17 -4.65 2.30
N ARG A 23 3.31 -4.27 1.03
CA ARG A 23 2.83 -2.96 0.55
C ARG A 23 1.66 -3.04 -0.42
N TYR A 24 1.52 -4.13 -1.17
CA TYR A 24 0.61 -4.17 -2.31
C TYR A 24 -0.41 -5.29 -2.26
N ALA A 25 -0.09 -6.42 -1.62
CA ALA A 25 -1.04 -7.50 -1.40
C ALA A 25 -2.21 -7.04 -0.52
N GLN A 26 -3.41 -7.44 -0.90
CA GLN A 26 -4.57 -7.34 -0.03
C GLN A 26 -4.37 -8.25 1.18
N LYS A 27 -4.75 -7.76 2.36
CA LYS A 27 -4.59 -8.45 3.63
C LYS A 27 -5.93 -8.63 4.31
N ASP A 28 -6.02 -9.65 5.15
CA ASP A 28 -7.13 -9.82 6.07
C ASP A 28 -7.03 -8.78 7.19
N MET A 29 -7.87 -7.75 7.10
CA MET A 29 -7.92 -6.68 8.09
C MET A 29 -8.64 -7.10 9.39
N SER A 30 -9.57 -8.06 9.33
CA SER A 30 -10.28 -8.54 10.52
C SER A 30 -9.43 -9.50 11.34
N ARG A 31 -8.43 -10.14 10.71
CA ARG A 31 -7.56 -11.17 11.29
C ARG A 31 -8.32 -12.43 11.73
N GLU A 32 -9.58 -12.57 11.32
CA GLU A 32 -10.44 -13.70 11.68
C GLU A 32 -10.06 -14.97 10.93
N SER A 33 -9.43 -14.85 9.75
CA SER A 33 -9.04 -15.99 8.94
C SER A 33 -7.64 -16.54 9.26
N LEU A 34 -6.95 -15.99 10.27
CA LEU A 34 -5.62 -16.47 10.69
C LEU A 34 -5.69 -17.90 11.22
N ALA A 35 -4.80 -18.75 10.72
CA ALA A 35 -4.68 -20.14 11.10
C ALA A 35 -3.21 -20.60 11.11
N VAL A 36 -2.94 -21.66 11.87
CA VAL A 36 -1.64 -22.34 11.84
C VAL A 36 -1.34 -22.83 10.42
N GLY A 37 -0.14 -22.56 9.94
CA GLY A 37 0.29 -22.86 8.57
C GLY A 37 0.15 -21.70 7.58
N ASP A 38 -0.51 -20.60 7.96
CA ASP A 38 -0.61 -19.43 7.11
C ASP A 38 0.73 -18.71 6.95
N THR A 39 1.01 -18.23 5.73
CA THR A 39 2.04 -17.23 5.47
C THR A 39 1.57 -15.88 6.02
N VAL A 40 2.43 -15.22 6.79
CA VAL A 40 2.13 -13.94 7.44
C VAL A 40 3.31 -12.98 7.34
N ILE A 41 3.00 -11.70 7.55
CA ILE A 41 3.98 -10.63 7.67
C ILE A 41 3.95 -10.16 9.11
N VAL A 42 5.09 -10.26 9.79
CA VAL A 42 5.21 -9.98 11.22
C VAL A 42 6.18 -8.85 11.47
N VAL A 43 5.84 -7.95 12.39
CA VAL A 43 6.78 -6.93 12.88
C VAL A 43 7.82 -7.59 13.78
N THR A 44 9.07 -7.65 13.32
CA THR A 44 10.19 -8.24 14.06
C THR A 44 10.84 -7.21 14.99
N ASN A 45 10.89 -5.94 14.57
CA ASN A 45 11.41 -4.84 15.38
C ASN A 45 10.40 -3.68 15.46
N SER A 46 9.79 -3.49 16.63
CA SER A 46 8.77 -2.46 16.85
C SER A 46 9.32 -1.03 16.84
N ALA A 47 10.62 -0.83 17.08
CA ALA A 47 11.23 0.51 17.07
C ALA A 47 11.50 1.02 15.65
N THR A 48 11.87 0.12 14.73
CA THR A 48 12.11 0.46 13.33
C THR A 48 10.92 0.19 12.43
N GLY A 49 9.93 -0.58 12.91
CA GLY A 49 8.83 -1.10 12.11
C GLY A 49 9.30 -2.16 11.10
N GLN A 50 10.46 -2.78 11.30
CA GLN A 50 10.95 -3.83 10.41
C GLN A 50 9.99 -5.01 10.43
N ARG A 51 9.68 -5.52 9.25
CA ARG A 51 8.77 -6.64 9.06
C ARG A 51 9.44 -7.73 8.25
N GLU A 52 9.15 -8.97 8.60
CA GLU A 52 9.62 -10.17 7.91
C GLU A 52 8.45 -11.11 7.60
N ILE A 53 8.69 -12.01 6.66
CA ILE A 53 7.72 -13.05 6.27
C ILE A 53 8.01 -14.30 7.09
N GLY A 54 6.96 -15.00 7.51
CA GLY A 54 7.06 -16.31 8.11
C GLY A 54 5.77 -17.10 8.04
N THR A 55 5.78 -18.27 8.66
CA THR A 55 4.64 -19.17 8.75
C THR A 55 4.20 -19.34 10.20
N ILE A 56 2.89 -19.26 10.46
CA ILE A 56 2.36 -19.48 11.81
C ILE A 56 2.58 -20.95 12.21
N LYS A 57 3.24 -21.17 13.36
CA LYS A 57 3.43 -22.49 13.95
C LYS A 57 2.42 -22.80 15.04
N GLU A 58 2.11 -21.79 15.84
CA GLU A 58 1.25 -21.94 17.01
C GLU A 58 0.49 -20.64 17.26
N MET A 59 -0.76 -20.76 17.71
CA MET A 59 -1.60 -19.64 18.08
C MET A 59 -2.11 -19.82 19.52
N LEU A 60 -1.62 -18.98 20.42
CA LEU A 60 -2.02 -18.92 21.84
C LEU A 60 -2.38 -17.46 22.17
N LEU A 61 -3.61 -17.08 21.82
CA LEU A 61 -4.05 -15.69 21.85
C LEU A 61 -3.83 -15.02 23.23
N PRO A 62 -3.39 -13.74 23.27
CA PRO A 62 -3.24 -12.83 22.12
C PRO A 62 -1.96 -13.04 21.30
N THR A 63 -1.10 -14.00 21.67
CA THR A 63 0.20 -14.22 21.04
C THR A 63 0.17 -15.30 19.95
N ILE A 64 1.01 -15.12 18.93
CA ILE A 64 1.21 -16.04 17.83
C ILE A 64 2.72 -16.31 17.71
N THR A 65 3.08 -17.58 17.52
CA THR A 65 4.45 -18.01 17.26
C THR A 65 4.62 -18.24 15.76
N ILE A 66 5.59 -17.56 15.17
CA ILE A 66 5.89 -17.55 13.74
C ILE A 66 7.32 -18.05 13.53
N GLU A 67 7.51 -18.99 12.62
CA GLU A 67 8.83 -19.32 12.07
C GLU A 67 9.07 -18.44 10.84
N LEU A 68 10.08 -17.56 10.92
CA LEU A 68 10.48 -16.68 9.82
C LEU A 68 11.15 -17.50 8.70
N ASN A 69 11.22 -16.91 7.50
CA ASN A 69 11.83 -17.56 6.34
C ASN A 69 13.33 -17.91 6.52
N ASP A 70 14.02 -17.24 7.43
CA ASP A 70 15.42 -17.54 7.79
C ASP A 70 15.56 -18.61 8.89
N GLY A 71 14.44 -19.12 9.41
CA GLY A 71 14.36 -20.14 10.46
C GLY A 71 14.33 -19.57 11.88
N GLU A 72 14.41 -18.26 12.08
CA GLU A 72 14.21 -17.68 13.41
C GLU A 72 12.75 -17.83 13.86
N VAL A 73 12.53 -18.19 15.13
CA VAL A 73 11.18 -18.28 15.69
C VAL A 73 10.91 -17.05 16.55
N VAL A 74 9.87 -16.31 16.18
CA VAL A 74 9.44 -15.10 16.90
C VAL A 74 8.03 -15.27 17.43
N THR A 75 7.80 -14.77 18.64
CA THR A 75 6.46 -14.67 19.23
C THR A 75 6.03 -13.21 19.28
N ARG A 76 4.84 -12.91 18.75
CA ARG A 76 4.28 -11.54 18.71
C ARG A 76 2.79 -11.56 19.00
N ASP A 77 2.28 -10.45 19.51
CA ASP A 77 0.84 -10.24 19.59
C ASP A 77 0.22 -10.22 18.20
N ILE A 78 -1.01 -10.72 18.11
CA ILE A 78 -1.80 -10.83 16.88
C ILE A 78 -1.92 -9.50 16.13
N GLU A 79 -1.86 -8.36 16.83
CA GLU A 79 -1.89 -7.02 16.22
C GLU A 79 -0.69 -6.75 15.30
N HIS A 80 0.45 -7.40 15.55
CA HIS A 80 1.69 -7.24 14.78
C HIS A 80 1.81 -8.24 13.61
N VAL A 81 0.78 -9.06 13.40
CA VAL A 81 0.74 -10.11 12.38
C VAL A 81 -0.34 -9.78 11.36
N ASP A 82 0.04 -9.67 10.09
CA ASP A 82 -0.90 -9.53 8.97
C ASP A 82 -0.90 -10.78 8.11
N LYS A 83 -2.09 -11.27 7.75
CA LYS A 83 -2.26 -12.32 6.75
C LYS A 83 -2.50 -11.71 5.36
N PRO A 84 -1.57 -11.87 4.39
CA PRO A 84 -1.87 -11.59 3.00
C PRO A 84 -2.92 -12.57 2.47
N ILE A 85 -3.96 -12.03 1.84
CA ILE A 85 -4.95 -12.78 1.04
C ILE A 85 -4.38 -13.04 -0.35
N GLU A 86 -3.59 -12.10 -0.87
CA GLU A 86 -2.85 -12.22 -2.12
C GLU A 86 -1.41 -12.66 -1.80
N THR A 87 -1.07 -13.90 -2.16
CA THR A 87 0.26 -14.48 -1.97
C THR A 87 1.11 -14.48 -3.23
N GLU A 88 0.50 -14.23 -4.40
CA GLU A 88 1.18 -14.18 -5.70
C GLU A 88 0.92 -12.83 -6.41
N PRO A 89 1.93 -12.22 -7.08
CA PRO A 89 1.77 -10.95 -7.79
C PRO A 89 0.62 -10.96 -8.80
N GLU A 90 0.37 -12.10 -9.46
CA GLU A 90 -0.73 -12.26 -10.42
C GLU A 90 -2.09 -11.97 -9.81
N GLN A 91 -2.33 -12.33 -8.55
CA GLN A 91 -3.60 -12.09 -7.86
C GLN A 91 -3.85 -10.59 -7.71
N MET A 92 -2.82 -9.83 -7.30
CA MET A 92 -2.86 -8.37 -7.29
C MET A 92 -3.06 -7.81 -8.70
N MET A 93 -2.38 -8.34 -9.71
CA MET A 93 -2.55 -7.87 -11.10
C MET A 93 -3.98 -8.11 -11.61
N ASP A 94 -4.59 -9.24 -11.26
CA ASP A 94 -5.98 -9.55 -11.60
C ASP A 94 -6.94 -8.56 -10.90
N ARG A 95 -6.75 -8.32 -9.59
CA ARG A 95 -7.53 -7.34 -8.83
C ARG A 95 -7.41 -5.93 -9.42
N VAL A 96 -6.18 -5.46 -9.67
CA VAL A 96 -5.93 -4.12 -10.20
C VAL A 96 -6.55 -3.97 -11.59
N ALA A 97 -6.38 -4.95 -12.46
CA ALA A 97 -6.95 -4.93 -13.81
C ALA A 97 -8.48 -4.90 -13.79
N ALA A 98 -9.11 -5.71 -12.93
CA ALA A 98 -10.55 -5.70 -12.74
C ALA A 98 -11.02 -4.35 -12.19
N GLY A 99 -10.40 -3.86 -11.12
CA GLY A 99 -10.79 -2.62 -10.46
C GLY A 99 -10.67 -1.38 -11.34
N ILE A 100 -9.63 -1.29 -12.17
CA ILE A 100 -9.51 -0.18 -13.14
C ILE A 100 -10.61 -0.27 -14.21
N ALA A 101 -10.94 -1.48 -14.67
CA ALA A 101 -11.94 -1.67 -15.72
C ALA A 101 -13.37 -1.41 -15.26
N GLU A 102 -13.66 -1.33 -13.96
CA GLU A 102 -15.03 -1.14 -13.44
C GLU A 102 -15.71 0.16 -13.90
N ILE A 103 -14.93 1.19 -14.23
CA ILE A 103 -15.45 2.46 -14.77
C ILE A 103 -16.16 2.30 -16.12
N GLU A 104 -15.89 1.20 -16.83
CA GLU A 104 -16.47 0.91 -18.14
C GLU A 104 -17.97 0.66 -18.07
N LYS A 105 -18.67 1.10 -19.12
CA LYS A 105 -20.14 1.26 -19.13
C LYS A 105 -20.93 -0.04 -18.98
N ASN A 106 -20.39 -1.16 -19.47
CA ASN A 106 -21.10 -2.43 -19.49
C ASN A 106 -20.15 -3.61 -19.28
N GLN A 107 -20.71 -4.75 -18.91
CA GLN A 107 -19.94 -5.95 -18.55
C GLN A 107 -19.02 -6.45 -19.67
N LYS A 108 -19.44 -6.32 -20.94
CA LYS A 108 -18.61 -6.70 -22.09
C LYS A 108 -17.34 -5.84 -22.16
N LEU A 109 -17.48 -4.52 -22.04
CA LEU A 109 -16.34 -3.60 -22.03
C LEU A 109 -15.47 -3.79 -20.79
N ARG A 110 -16.06 -3.96 -19.60
CA ARG A 110 -15.32 -4.26 -18.36
C ARG A 110 -14.44 -5.49 -18.53
N LYS A 111 -14.98 -6.58 -19.10
CA LYS A 111 -14.22 -7.81 -19.37
C LYS A 111 -13.13 -7.60 -20.41
N THR A 112 -13.42 -6.90 -21.50
CA THR A 112 -12.43 -6.59 -22.54
C THR A 112 -11.26 -5.78 -21.97
N TRP A 113 -11.56 -4.72 -21.22
CA TRP A 113 -10.53 -3.84 -20.66
C TRP A 113 -9.78 -4.48 -19.50
N SER A 114 -10.45 -5.25 -18.63
CA SER A 114 -9.77 -6.03 -17.58
C SER A 114 -8.73 -6.99 -18.19
N ASN A 115 -9.08 -7.73 -19.26
CA ASN A 115 -8.11 -8.58 -19.95
C ASN A 115 -6.93 -7.80 -20.54
N ASN A 116 -7.20 -6.64 -21.14
CA ASN A 116 -6.15 -5.79 -21.71
C ASN A 116 -5.22 -5.20 -20.64
N PHE A 117 -5.78 -4.71 -19.53
CA PHE A 117 -4.99 -4.22 -18.40
C PHE A 117 -4.21 -5.33 -17.73
N ARG A 118 -4.80 -6.51 -17.57
CA ARG A 118 -4.11 -7.68 -17.03
C ARG A 118 -2.92 -8.08 -17.89
N TRP A 119 -3.10 -8.09 -19.22
CA TRP A 119 -2.00 -8.31 -20.18
C TRP A 119 -0.91 -7.24 -20.08
N LEU A 120 -1.29 -5.99 -19.86
CA LEU A 120 -0.37 -4.85 -19.72
C LEU A 120 0.44 -4.89 -18.41
N LEU A 121 -0.15 -5.34 -17.31
CA LEU A 121 0.55 -5.50 -16.02
C LEU A 121 1.49 -6.70 -16.01
N ASP A 122 1.17 -7.69 -16.82
CA ASP A 122 1.87 -8.95 -16.89
C ASP A 122 3.31 -8.84 -17.39
N GLU A 123 4.20 -9.69 -16.89
CA GLU A 123 5.65 -9.65 -17.08
C GLU A 123 6.25 -8.26 -16.79
N TRP A 124 5.59 -7.51 -15.90
CA TRP A 124 5.99 -6.16 -15.51
C TRP A 124 6.14 -5.20 -16.71
N LYS A 125 5.41 -5.45 -17.83
CA LYS A 125 5.43 -4.59 -19.03
C LYS A 125 5.06 -3.14 -18.70
N PHE A 126 4.20 -2.95 -17.71
CA PHE A 126 3.86 -1.68 -17.11
C PHE A 126 3.70 -1.84 -15.60
N VAL A 127 4.30 -0.93 -14.84
CA VAL A 127 4.17 -0.87 -13.38
C VAL A 127 3.52 0.47 -13.02
N PRO A 128 2.24 0.48 -12.61
CA PRO A 128 1.60 1.72 -12.17
C PRO A 128 2.19 2.18 -10.83
N GLY A 129 1.89 3.43 -10.46
CA GLY A 129 2.30 3.96 -9.16
C GLY A 129 1.75 3.11 -8.01
N GLY A 130 2.53 2.99 -6.92
CA GLY A 130 2.23 2.07 -5.82
C GLY A 130 0.83 2.22 -5.22
N ARG A 131 0.26 3.44 -5.17
CA ARG A 131 -1.12 3.65 -4.69
C ARG A 131 -2.17 2.96 -5.54
N ILE A 132 -1.96 2.88 -6.85
CA ILE A 132 -2.86 2.18 -7.76
C ILE A 132 -2.79 0.67 -7.49
N LEU A 133 -1.59 0.13 -7.29
CA LEU A 133 -1.41 -1.29 -6.94
C LEU A 133 -2.10 -1.67 -5.62
N THR A 134 -1.98 -0.82 -4.60
CA THR A 134 -2.62 -1.04 -3.30
C THR A 134 -4.14 -0.87 -3.35
N ALA A 135 -4.65 0.17 -4.02
CA ALA A 135 -6.04 0.59 -3.87
C ALA A 135 -6.99 0.03 -4.94
N ALA A 136 -6.52 -0.19 -6.18
CA ALA A 136 -7.41 -0.57 -7.28
C ALA A 136 -8.08 -1.92 -7.01
N GLY A 137 -9.41 -1.96 -7.14
CA GLY A 137 -10.21 -3.17 -6.92
C GLY A 137 -10.36 -3.56 -5.45
N THR A 138 -10.15 -2.63 -4.53
CA THR A 138 -10.42 -2.80 -3.09
C THR A 138 -11.56 -1.89 -2.65
N ASP A 139 -12.24 -2.24 -1.56
CA ASP A 139 -13.27 -1.40 -0.92
C ASP A 139 -12.67 -0.31 0.00
N GLN A 140 -11.38 0.00 -0.14
CA GLN A 140 -10.71 1.00 0.69
C GLN A 140 -10.92 2.41 0.13
N ASP A 141 -11.14 3.40 1.01
CA ASP A 141 -11.27 4.83 0.66
C ASP A 141 -9.91 5.50 0.32
N LEU A 142 -9.03 4.80 -0.38
CA LEU A 142 -7.73 5.30 -0.81
C LEU A 142 -7.82 6.01 -2.17
N THR A 143 -6.98 7.02 -2.37
CA THR A 143 -6.85 7.66 -3.68
C THR A 143 -5.92 6.89 -4.61
N TYR A 144 -6.24 6.85 -5.91
CA TYR A 144 -5.36 6.33 -6.95
C TYR A 144 -4.30 7.36 -7.39
N TYR A 145 -4.45 8.63 -7.01
CA TYR A 145 -3.48 9.68 -7.33
C TYR A 145 -2.36 9.72 -6.28
N ASN A 146 -1.11 9.68 -6.76
CA ASN A 146 0.05 9.77 -5.88
C ASN A 146 0.40 11.22 -5.49
N CYS A 147 0.26 12.16 -6.43
CA CYS A 147 0.82 13.51 -6.30
C CYS A 147 -0.28 14.57 -6.42
N TYR A 148 -0.34 15.45 -5.42
CA TYR A 148 -1.26 16.58 -5.36
C TYR A 148 -0.47 17.87 -5.25
N VAL A 149 -0.99 18.92 -5.87
CA VAL A 149 -0.57 20.30 -5.60
C VAL A 149 -1.82 21.06 -5.20
N ILE A 150 -1.79 21.66 -4.01
CA ILE A 150 -2.90 22.48 -3.51
C ILE A 150 -2.48 23.96 -3.49
N PRO A 151 -3.42 24.91 -3.48
CA PRO A 151 -3.10 26.33 -3.43
C PRO A 151 -2.24 26.70 -2.22
N SER A 152 -1.46 27.77 -2.38
CA SER A 152 -0.71 28.36 -1.27
C SER A 152 -1.64 28.80 -0.13
N PRO A 153 -1.21 28.70 1.13
CA PRO A 153 -2.01 29.16 2.25
C PRO A 153 -2.21 30.67 2.19
N ASN A 154 -3.37 31.16 2.62
CA ASN A 154 -3.50 32.58 2.91
C ASN A 154 -2.61 32.92 4.11
N ASP A 155 -2.04 34.13 4.13
CA ASP A 155 -1.11 34.61 5.16
C ASP A 155 -1.84 35.01 6.47
N SER A 156 -2.58 34.06 7.02
CA SER A 156 -3.32 34.14 8.27
C SER A 156 -3.33 32.78 8.98
N ARG A 157 -3.66 32.77 10.27
CA ARG A 157 -3.78 31.52 11.04
C ARG A 157 -4.86 30.62 10.46
N GLU A 158 -6.00 31.20 10.10
CA GLU A 158 -7.15 30.50 9.50
C GLU A 158 -6.78 29.93 8.12
N GLY A 159 -6.02 30.69 7.32
CA GLY A 159 -5.52 30.24 6.02
C GLY A 159 -4.59 29.04 6.12
N ILE A 160 -3.63 29.11 7.05
CA ILE A 160 -2.71 28.00 7.34
C ILE A 160 -3.50 26.76 7.78
N MET A 161 -4.45 26.92 8.72
CA MET A 161 -5.24 25.78 9.21
C MET A 161 -6.13 25.17 8.13
N ALA A 162 -6.75 25.97 7.26
CA ALA A 162 -7.53 25.46 6.13
C ALA A 162 -6.68 24.61 5.17
N THR A 163 -5.48 25.09 4.83
CA THR A 163 -4.51 24.32 4.01
C THR A 163 -4.10 23.03 4.71
N LEU A 164 -3.78 23.08 6.02
CA LEU A 164 -3.42 21.89 6.79
C LEU A 164 -4.56 20.86 6.85
N THR A 165 -5.81 21.31 6.99
CA THR A 165 -6.98 20.42 6.94
C THR A 165 -7.07 19.69 5.59
N GLN A 166 -6.91 20.42 4.48
CA GLN A 166 -6.92 19.81 3.14
C GLN A 166 -5.74 18.83 2.96
N MET A 167 -4.54 19.20 3.41
CA MET A 167 -3.37 18.31 3.35
C MET A 167 -3.62 17.02 4.14
N THR A 168 -4.16 17.14 5.34
CA THR A 168 -4.44 16.01 6.23
C THR A 168 -5.41 15.04 5.59
N GLU A 169 -6.48 15.53 4.96
CA GLU A 169 -7.47 14.69 4.26
C GLU A 169 -6.88 13.97 3.04
N ILE A 170 -6.00 14.63 2.27
CA ILE A 170 -5.34 13.97 1.14
C ILE A 170 -4.35 12.91 1.62
N MET A 171 -3.56 13.22 2.65
CA MET A 171 -2.55 12.33 3.21
C MET A 171 -3.17 11.11 3.91
N SER A 172 -4.32 11.28 4.58
CA SER A 172 -5.05 10.17 5.22
C SER A 172 -5.51 9.12 4.20
N ARG A 173 -5.82 9.55 2.97
CA ARG A 173 -6.16 8.68 1.83
C ARG A 173 -4.95 8.20 1.03
N GLY A 174 -3.75 8.60 1.43
CA GLY A 174 -2.48 8.17 0.87
C GLY A 174 -1.82 9.09 -0.16
N GLY A 175 -2.41 10.24 -0.49
CA GLY A 175 -1.83 11.19 -1.43
C GLY A 175 -0.65 11.99 -0.84
N GLY A 176 0.38 12.23 -1.64
CA GLY A 176 1.44 13.18 -1.32
C GLY A 176 1.07 14.59 -1.75
N VAL A 177 1.33 15.60 -0.91
CA VAL A 177 0.92 16.99 -1.18
C VAL A 177 2.14 17.91 -1.27
N GLY A 178 2.25 18.63 -2.38
CA GLY A 178 3.13 19.77 -2.54
C GLY A 178 2.39 21.09 -2.36
N ILE A 179 3.02 22.06 -1.69
CA ILE A 179 2.51 23.42 -1.52
C ILE A 179 3.62 24.44 -1.74
N ASN A 180 3.23 25.63 -2.21
CA ASN A 180 4.09 26.80 -2.21
C ASN A 180 3.79 27.66 -0.97
N LEU A 181 4.79 27.91 -0.13
CA LEU A 181 4.66 28.70 1.11
C LEU A 181 5.01 30.19 0.93
N SER A 182 5.29 30.64 -0.29
CA SER A 182 5.77 32.02 -0.55
C SER A 182 4.75 33.11 -0.23
N THR A 183 3.49 32.74 0.00
CA THR A 183 2.44 33.65 0.46
C THR A 183 2.60 34.04 1.93
N LEU A 184 3.27 33.22 2.74
CA LEU A 184 3.49 33.50 4.15
C LEU A 184 4.54 34.59 4.33
N ARG A 185 4.23 35.57 5.18
CA ARG A 185 5.16 36.67 5.48
C ARG A 185 6.47 36.15 6.06
N PRO A 186 7.60 36.84 5.82
CA PRO A 186 8.89 36.44 6.36
C PRO A 186 8.91 36.53 7.89
N ARG A 187 9.87 35.83 8.48
CA ARG A 187 10.14 35.90 9.92
C ARG A 187 10.31 37.37 10.36
N HIS A 188 9.70 37.73 11.49
CA HIS A 188 9.70 39.09 12.06
C HIS A 188 8.89 40.15 11.29
N ALA A 189 8.15 39.79 10.25
CA ALA A 189 7.20 40.71 9.65
C ALA A 189 6.10 41.12 10.66
N TYR A 190 5.58 42.34 10.50
CA TYR A 190 4.50 42.86 11.33
C TYR A 190 3.25 41.97 11.27
N VAL A 191 2.64 41.67 12.42
CA VAL A 191 1.42 40.86 12.54
C VAL A 191 0.29 41.76 13.02
N LYS A 192 -0.56 42.17 12.08
CA LYS A 192 -1.71 43.02 12.37
C LYS A 192 -2.63 42.35 13.40
N GLY A 193 -2.91 43.06 14.50
CA GLY A 193 -3.84 42.61 15.53
C GLY A 193 -3.22 41.79 16.67
N VAL A 194 -1.90 41.59 16.68
CA VAL A 194 -1.18 40.93 17.79
C VAL A 194 -0.02 41.80 18.27
N ASN A 195 0.76 42.34 17.34
CA ASN A 195 1.79 43.35 17.58
C ASN A 195 1.20 44.75 17.42
#